data_AF-A0A2D8XAZ6-F1
#
_entry.id   AF-A0A2D8XAZ6-F1
#
_cell.length_a   1.000
_cell.length_b   1.000
_cell.length_c   1.000
_cell.angle_alpha   90.00
_cell.angle_beta   90.00
_cell.angle_gamma   90.00
#
_symmetry.space_group_name_H-M   'P 1'
#
loop_
_entity.id
_entity.type
_entity.pdbx_description
1 polymer ?
#
loop_
_entity_poly.entity_id
_entity_poly.type
_entity_poly.pdbx_seq_one_letter_code
_entity_poly.pdbx_strand_id
1 'polypeptide(L)'
;MVYFDVDRSVEDGITKSVGWDWTPTRQVYTKYEDNRTSYHKTLWLSGEANLTNWRPKMSVVKYRHSIDIDPWLRPKVAEGSPVCFENGAVVGYWEARLLTAASVTIDISWQVDLFDRADFNQDGVVDAEDLGLFMVWFGTDNEWYDLDGDGEVGGYDLGLLFSRWT
;
A
#
# COMPACT_ATOMS: atom_id res chain seq x y z
N MET A 1 -12.05 -14.32 -13.56
CA MET A 1 -11.87 -13.21 -12.59
C MET A 1 -12.77 -13.54 -11.42
N VAL A 2 -12.25 -13.61 -10.20
CA VAL A 2 -13.08 -13.80 -9.01
C VAL A 2 -13.38 -12.41 -8.47
N TYR A 3 -14.65 -12.08 -8.28
CA TYR A 3 -15.09 -10.77 -7.81
C TYR A 3 -15.02 -10.76 -6.28
N PHE A 4 -14.30 -9.80 -5.71
CA PHE A 4 -14.21 -9.62 -4.27
C PHE A 4 -15.03 -8.38 -3.92
N ASP A 5 -16.18 -8.60 -3.27
CA ASP A 5 -17.07 -7.51 -2.87
C ASP A 5 -16.47 -6.80 -1.66
N VAL A 6 -16.58 -5.47 -1.62
CA VAL A 6 -16.14 -4.66 -0.48
C VAL A 6 -17.14 -3.55 -0.23
N ASP A 7 -17.76 -3.59 0.95
CA ASP A 7 -18.51 -2.47 1.50
C ASP A 7 -17.58 -1.59 2.33
N ARG A 8 -17.69 -0.27 2.15
CA ARG A 8 -16.88 0.72 2.87
C ARG A 8 -17.76 1.80 3.47
N SER A 9 -17.34 2.27 4.64
CA SER A 9 -17.88 3.48 5.27
C SER A 9 -16.71 4.30 5.79
N VAL A 10 -16.84 5.63 5.75
CA VAL A 10 -15.79 6.55 6.20
C VAL A 10 -16.36 7.44 7.29
N GLU A 11 -15.64 7.53 8.41
CA GLU A 11 -16.00 8.34 9.56
C GLU A 11 -14.70 8.93 10.13
N ASP A 12 -14.61 10.26 10.23
CA ASP A 12 -13.46 10.99 10.77
C ASP A 12 -12.10 10.58 10.18
N GLY A 13 -12.06 10.36 8.86
CA GLY A 13 -10.83 9.96 8.14
C GLY A 13 -10.46 8.48 8.29
N ILE A 14 -11.23 7.71 9.06
CA ILE A 14 -11.11 6.25 9.19
C ILE A 14 -12.08 5.57 8.22
N THR A 15 -11.54 4.72 7.36
CA THR A 15 -12.30 3.85 6.46
C THR A 15 -12.49 2.49 7.12
N LYS A 16 -13.74 2.14 7.43
CA LYS A 16 -14.13 0.79 7.86
C LYS A 16 -14.57 0.00 6.63
N SER A 17 -13.96 -1.15 6.41
CA SER A 17 -14.19 -2.01 5.26
C SER A 17 -14.63 -3.41 5.69
N VAL A 18 -15.63 -3.95 5.01
CA VAL A 18 -16.04 -5.35 5.11
C VAL A 18 -15.95 -5.95 3.71
N GLY A 19 -15.10 -6.96 3.55
CA GLY A 19 -14.87 -7.62 2.28
C GLY A 19 -15.33 -9.07 2.29
N TRP A 20 -15.82 -9.58 1.18
CA TRP A 20 -16.13 -11.00 1.06
C TRP A 20 -15.99 -11.53 -0.36
N ASP A 21 -15.60 -12.80 -0.45
CA ASP A 21 -15.65 -13.61 -1.67
C ASP A 21 -16.06 -15.02 -1.30
N TRP A 22 -17.12 -15.51 -1.93
CA TRP A 22 -17.71 -16.82 -1.67
C TRP A 22 -17.69 -17.60 -2.98
N THR A 23 -16.81 -18.59 -3.05
CA THR A 23 -16.70 -19.49 -4.20
C THR A 23 -17.07 -20.92 -3.80
N PRO A 24 -17.35 -21.81 -4.76
CA PRO A 24 -17.56 -23.23 -4.45
C PRO A 24 -16.38 -23.93 -3.77
N THR A 25 -15.19 -23.31 -3.76
CA THR A 25 -13.95 -23.95 -3.26
C THR A 25 -13.34 -23.28 -2.04
N ARG A 26 -13.73 -22.04 -1.74
CA ARG A 26 -13.17 -21.25 -0.65
C ARG A 26 -14.08 -20.07 -0.34
N GLN A 27 -13.94 -19.57 0.86
CA GLN A 27 -14.53 -18.31 1.29
C GLN A 27 -13.44 -17.45 1.93
N VAL A 28 -13.47 -16.16 1.62
CA VAL A 28 -12.67 -15.13 2.28
C VAL A 28 -13.65 -14.10 2.80
N TYR A 29 -13.57 -13.78 4.08
CA TYR A 29 -14.33 -12.69 4.71
C TYR A 29 -13.35 -11.81 5.48
N THR A 30 -13.40 -10.50 5.30
CA THR A 30 -12.49 -9.58 5.96
C THR A 30 -13.25 -8.44 6.63
N LYS A 31 -12.72 -7.98 7.75
CA LYS A 31 -13.19 -6.79 8.44
C LYS A 31 -11.98 -6.03 8.94
N TYR A 32 -11.81 -4.80 8.47
CA TYR A 32 -10.67 -3.98 8.82
C TYR A 32 -10.99 -2.50 8.79
N GLU A 33 -10.13 -1.73 9.41
CA GLU A 33 -10.13 -0.28 9.44
C GLU A 33 -8.79 0.21 8.93
N ASP A 34 -8.78 1.32 8.21
CA ASP A 34 -7.57 1.98 7.75
C ASP A 34 -7.78 3.49 7.68
N ASN A 35 -6.70 4.25 7.59
CA ASN A 35 -6.75 5.71 7.51
C ASN A 35 -6.44 6.25 6.12
N ARG A 36 -6.73 5.51 5.04
CA ARG A 36 -6.42 5.91 3.64
C ARG A 36 -7.01 7.27 3.24
N THR A 37 -8.09 7.67 3.90
CA THR A 37 -8.79 8.94 3.65
C THR A 37 -8.31 10.08 4.54
N SER A 38 -7.43 9.81 5.50
CA SER A 38 -6.85 10.84 6.35
C SER A 38 -5.56 11.38 5.75
N TYR A 39 -5.31 12.68 5.94
CA TYR A 39 -4.08 13.34 5.54
C TYR A 39 -3.01 13.18 6.64
N HIS A 40 -2.51 11.97 6.82
CA HIS A 40 -1.42 11.65 7.74
C HIS A 40 -0.21 11.09 6.99
N LYS A 41 1.00 11.40 7.47
CA LYS A 41 2.26 10.83 6.98
C LYS A 41 2.47 9.36 7.39
N THR A 42 1.41 8.68 7.79
CA THR A 42 1.43 7.28 8.21
C THR A 42 0.14 6.65 7.70
N LEU A 43 0.27 5.56 6.96
CA LEU A 43 -0.84 4.72 6.54
C LEU A 43 -0.82 3.45 7.38
N TRP A 44 -1.96 3.09 7.94
CA TRP A 44 -2.12 1.86 8.70
C TRP A 44 -3.41 1.15 8.32
N LEU A 45 -3.39 -0.16 8.55
CA LEU A 45 -4.56 -1.00 8.51
C LEU A 45 -4.57 -1.88 9.75
N SER A 46 -5.73 -2.08 10.34
CA SER A 46 -5.92 -3.06 11.41
C SER A 46 -7.21 -3.84 11.22
N GLY A 47 -7.15 -5.15 11.43
CA GLY A 47 -8.30 -6.00 11.30
C GLY A 47 -7.93 -7.45 11.05
N GLU A 48 -8.90 -8.18 10.55
CA GLU A 48 -8.84 -9.64 10.44
C GLU A 48 -9.34 -10.12 9.08
N ALA A 49 -8.80 -11.26 8.64
CA ALA A 49 -9.33 -12.04 7.53
C ALA A 49 -9.67 -13.46 7.99
N ASN A 50 -10.91 -13.87 7.79
CA ASN A 50 -11.35 -15.24 7.94
C ASN A 50 -11.23 -15.98 6.60
N LEU A 51 -10.40 -17.02 6.57
CA LEU A 51 -10.13 -17.85 5.40
C LEU A 51 -10.74 -19.23 5.62
N THR A 52 -11.54 -19.70 4.67
CA THR A 52 -12.20 -21.01 4.74
C THR A 52 -11.93 -21.83 3.48
N ASN A 53 -11.59 -23.11 3.65
CA ASN A 53 -11.38 -24.06 2.55
C ASN A 53 -12.59 -25.00 2.38
N TRP A 54 -13.27 -24.88 1.25
CA TRP A 54 -14.40 -25.76 0.89
C TRP A 54 -13.99 -26.90 -0.05
N ARG A 55 -12.71 -27.01 -0.44
CA ARG A 55 -12.25 -28.14 -1.26
C ARG A 55 -12.30 -29.45 -0.45
N PRO A 56 -12.62 -30.58 -1.10
CA PRO A 56 -12.57 -31.91 -0.49
C PRO A 56 -11.14 -32.43 -0.33
N LYS A 57 -10.16 -31.53 -0.20
CA LYS A 57 -8.76 -31.80 0.12
C LYS A 57 -8.15 -30.61 0.82
N MET A 58 -7.03 -30.83 1.50
CA MET A 58 -6.21 -29.76 2.04
C MET A 58 -5.79 -28.80 0.91
N SER A 59 -5.88 -27.49 1.18
CA SER A 59 -5.53 -26.45 0.22
C SER A 59 -4.99 -25.21 0.91
N VAL A 60 -4.26 -24.38 0.15
CA VAL A 60 -3.83 -23.05 0.61
C VAL A 60 -4.87 -22.05 0.12
N VAL A 61 -5.50 -21.35 1.06
CA VAL A 61 -6.35 -20.20 0.77
C VAL A 61 -5.48 -18.96 0.92
N LYS A 62 -5.50 -18.10 -0.10
CA LYS A 62 -4.71 -16.86 -0.14
C LYS A 62 -5.64 -15.66 -0.15
N TYR A 63 -5.23 -14.60 0.52
CA TYR A 63 -5.85 -13.29 0.52
C TYR A 63 -4.79 -12.25 0.16
N ARG A 64 -5.11 -11.41 -0.83
CA ARG A 64 -4.31 -10.25 -1.21
C ARG A 64 -5.11 -9.00 -0.87
N HIS A 65 -4.48 -8.09 -0.14
CA HIS A 65 -5.02 -6.76 0.14
C HIS A 65 -4.28 -5.70 -0.71
N SER A 66 -4.96 -4.61 -1.05
CA SER A 66 -4.38 -3.48 -1.79
C SER A 66 -5.00 -2.19 -1.27
N ILE A 67 -4.17 -1.22 -0.88
CA ILE A 67 -4.57 0.18 -0.69
C ILE A 67 -3.79 1.03 -1.67
N ASP A 68 -4.50 1.66 -2.60
CA ASP A 68 -3.89 2.66 -3.47
C ASP A 68 -3.51 3.88 -2.63
N ILE A 69 -2.31 4.40 -2.87
CA ILE A 69 -1.82 5.61 -2.22
C ILE A 69 -1.79 6.75 -3.24
N ASP A 70 -1.77 7.98 -2.73
CA ASP A 70 -1.57 9.15 -3.57
C ASP A 70 -0.27 8.98 -4.39
N PRO A 71 -0.28 9.22 -5.72
CA PRO A 71 0.91 9.09 -6.58
C PRO A 71 2.11 9.95 -6.16
N TRP A 72 1.90 10.98 -5.34
CA TRP A 72 2.96 11.82 -4.76
C TRP A 72 3.56 11.26 -3.48
N LEU A 73 2.98 10.23 -2.91
CA LEU A 73 3.48 9.61 -1.68
C LEU A 73 4.21 8.31 -2.01
N ARG A 74 5.28 8.05 -1.27
CA ARG A 74 5.96 6.75 -1.26
C ARG A 74 5.94 6.18 0.15
N PRO A 75 5.68 4.87 0.32
CA PRO A 75 5.72 4.24 1.61
C PRO A 75 7.15 3.82 1.97
N LYS A 76 7.55 4.08 3.20
CA LYS A 76 8.76 3.51 3.81
C LYS A 76 8.41 2.14 4.37
N VAL A 77 8.57 1.13 3.54
CA VAL A 77 8.31 -0.27 3.91
C VAL A 77 9.55 -0.84 4.59
N ALA A 78 9.46 -1.15 5.89
CA ALA A 78 10.54 -1.76 6.64
C ALA A 78 10.84 -3.19 6.15
N GLU A 79 12.10 -3.62 6.26
CA GLU A 79 12.47 -5.01 5.99
C GLU A 79 11.68 -5.95 6.92
N GLY A 80 11.14 -7.03 6.36
CA GLY A 80 10.29 -7.97 7.10
C GLY A 80 8.86 -7.49 7.34
N SER A 81 8.47 -6.33 6.81
CA SER A 81 7.07 -5.88 6.81
C SER A 81 6.14 -6.92 6.15
N PRO A 82 4.92 -7.12 6.67
CA PRO A 82 3.94 -8.01 6.03
C PRO A 82 3.38 -7.45 4.71
N VAL A 83 3.76 -6.22 4.34
CA VAL A 83 3.34 -5.55 3.11
C VAL A 83 4.53 -5.15 2.24
N CYS A 84 4.27 -4.97 0.95
CA CYS A 84 5.17 -4.41 -0.05
C CYS A 84 4.50 -3.22 -0.76
N PHE A 85 5.28 -2.49 -1.55
CA PHE A 85 4.77 -1.45 -2.44
C PHE A 85 4.89 -1.90 -3.89
N GLU A 86 3.77 -1.97 -4.60
CA GLU A 86 3.74 -2.34 -6.02
C GLU A 86 2.63 -1.57 -6.74
N ASN A 87 2.93 -1.06 -7.93
CA ASN A 87 1.96 -0.38 -8.81
C ASN A 87 1.14 0.74 -8.12
N GLY A 88 1.77 1.56 -7.27
CA GLY A 88 1.08 2.67 -6.60
C GLY A 88 0.20 2.24 -5.42
N ALA A 89 0.34 1.00 -4.94
CA ALA A 89 -0.43 0.49 -3.82
C ALA A 89 0.45 -0.18 -2.76
N VAL A 90 0.05 -0.05 -1.50
CA VAL A 90 0.53 -0.89 -0.41
C VAL A 90 -0.24 -2.21 -0.43
N VAL A 91 0.49 -3.31 -0.54
CA VAL A 91 -0.06 -4.64 -0.81
C VAL A 91 0.40 -5.62 0.25
N GLY A 92 -0.55 -6.35 0.83
CA GLY A 92 -0.28 -7.43 1.77
C GLY A 92 -0.75 -8.78 1.23
N TYR A 93 -0.03 -9.83 1.58
CA TYR A 93 -0.34 -11.20 1.21
C TYR A 93 -0.44 -12.08 2.45
N TRP A 94 -1.59 -12.70 2.65
CA TRP A 94 -1.78 -13.68 3.70
C TRP A 94 -2.24 -14.99 3.12
N GLU A 95 -1.85 -16.07 3.77
CA GLU A 95 -2.26 -17.40 3.38
C GLU A 95 -2.40 -18.33 4.57
N ALA A 96 -3.28 -19.31 4.42
CA ALA A 96 -3.44 -20.38 5.38
C ALA A 96 -3.59 -21.71 4.67
N ARG A 97 -2.85 -22.71 5.16
CA ARG A 97 -2.98 -24.10 4.74
C ARG A 97 -4.05 -24.78 5.58
N LEU A 98 -5.19 -25.05 4.98
CA LEU A 98 -6.40 -25.50 5.67
C LEU A 98 -6.80 -26.91 5.25
N LEU A 99 -7.24 -27.72 6.21
CA LEU A 99 -7.94 -28.98 5.96
C LEU A 99 -9.27 -28.72 5.25
N THR A 100 -9.94 -29.78 4.80
CA THR A 100 -11.29 -29.69 4.23
C THR A 100 -12.27 -29.15 5.25
N ALA A 101 -13.09 -28.18 4.85
CA ALA A 101 -14.09 -27.50 5.67
C ALA A 101 -13.53 -26.78 6.91
N ALA A 102 -12.21 -26.55 6.97
CA ALA A 102 -11.59 -25.78 8.03
C ALA A 102 -11.58 -24.28 7.71
N SER A 103 -11.65 -23.48 8.78
CA SER A 103 -11.54 -22.03 8.74
C SER A 103 -10.46 -21.55 9.72
N VAL A 104 -9.83 -20.42 9.41
CA VAL A 104 -8.93 -19.73 10.33
C VAL A 104 -9.14 -18.23 10.22
N THR A 105 -8.99 -17.51 11.32
CA THR A 105 -8.90 -16.06 11.34
C THR A 105 -7.44 -15.66 11.49
N ILE A 106 -6.99 -14.72 10.66
CA ILE A 106 -5.62 -14.19 10.64
C ILE A 106 -5.66 -12.68 10.83
N ASP A 107 -4.72 -12.16 11.60
CA ASP A 107 -4.51 -10.73 11.74
C ASP A 107 -3.90 -10.17 10.45
N ILE A 108 -4.49 -9.09 9.94
CA ILE A 108 -4.01 -8.40 8.74
C ILE A 108 -3.45 -7.02 9.03
N SER A 109 -3.07 -6.75 10.28
CA SER A 109 -2.64 -5.43 10.74
C SER A 109 -1.23 -5.06 10.27
N TRP A 110 -1.04 -3.82 9.82
CA TRP A 110 0.25 -3.26 9.40
C TRP A 110 0.24 -1.72 9.43
N GLN A 111 1.43 -1.13 9.41
CA GLN A 111 1.63 0.32 9.33
C GLN A 111 2.86 0.61 8.48
N VAL A 112 2.80 1.68 7.69
CA VAL A 112 3.92 2.24 6.93
C VAL A 112 3.93 3.76 7.05
N ASP A 113 5.11 4.35 7.10
CA ASP A 113 5.24 5.81 6.99
C ASP A 113 5.18 6.20 5.52
N LEU A 114 4.57 7.35 5.23
CA LEU A 114 4.46 7.93 3.90
C LEU A 114 5.31 9.20 3.85
N PHE A 115 6.13 9.32 2.81
CA PHE A 115 6.93 10.51 2.52
C PHE A 115 6.58 11.03 1.14
N ASP A 116 6.84 12.31 0.90
CA ASP A 116 6.66 12.92 -0.41
C ASP A 116 7.70 12.36 -1.38
N ARG A 117 7.34 12.15 -2.65
CA ARG A 117 8.30 11.71 -3.66
C ARG A 117 9.46 12.69 -3.85
N ALA A 118 9.25 13.97 -3.56
CA ALA A 118 10.28 15.00 -3.62
C ALA A 118 11.10 15.14 -2.32
N ASP A 119 10.72 14.45 -1.24
CA ASP A 119 11.47 14.34 0.02
C ASP A 119 12.47 13.18 -0.13
N PHE A 120 13.61 13.49 -0.73
CA PHE A 120 14.64 12.53 -1.13
C PHE A 120 15.48 12.07 0.06
N ASN A 121 15.71 12.94 1.04
CA ASN A 121 16.45 12.59 2.27
C ASN A 121 15.55 11.91 3.33
N GLN A 122 14.23 11.91 3.13
CA GLN A 122 13.20 11.33 4.01
C GLN A 122 13.16 11.96 5.41
N ASP A 123 13.45 13.25 5.52
CA ASP A 123 13.38 13.98 6.79
C ASP A 123 11.98 14.54 7.10
N GLY A 124 11.06 14.41 6.14
CA GLY A 124 9.67 14.79 6.26
C GLY A 124 9.36 16.19 5.72
N VAL A 125 10.30 16.94 5.16
CA VAL A 125 10.02 18.18 4.42
C VAL A 125 10.58 18.08 3.00
N VAL A 126 10.14 18.96 2.12
CA VAL A 126 10.76 19.12 0.79
C VAL A 126 11.43 20.48 0.77
N ASP A 127 12.75 20.50 0.86
CA ASP A 127 13.50 21.74 1.03
C ASP A 127 14.82 21.81 0.22
N ALA A 128 15.73 22.70 0.65
CA ALA A 128 16.99 22.93 -0.03
C ALA A 128 17.95 21.74 0.02
N GLU A 129 17.83 20.84 1.01
CA GLU A 129 18.61 19.62 1.06
C GLU A 129 18.17 18.64 -0.04
N ASP A 130 16.86 18.49 -0.25
CA ASP A 130 16.32 17.68 -1.35
C ASP A 130 16.70 18.25 -2.72
N LEU A 131 16.65 19.57 -2.88
CA LEU A 131 17.17 20.23 -4.07
C LEU A 131 18.66 19.92 -4.26
N GLY A 132 19.45 19.95 -3.19
CA GLY A 132 20.86 19.58 -3.24
C GLY A 132 21.08 18.16 -3.75
N LEU A 133 20.31 17.19 -3.25
CA LEU A 133 20.33 15.80 -3.71
C LEU A 133 19.88 15.68 -5.17
N PHE A 134 18.81 16.36 -5.55
CA PHE A 134 18.30 16.39 -6.92
C PHE A 134 19.36 16.88 -7.91
N MET A 135 20.08 17.95 -7.58
CA MET A 135 21.11 18.52 -8.46
C MET A 135 22.31 17.60 -8.70
N VAL A 136 22.54 16.59 -7.83
CA VAL A 136 23.55 15.55 -8.07
C VAL A 136 23.17 14.64 -9.24
N TRP A 137 21.86 14.45 -9.46
CA TRP A 137 21.32 13.53 -10.46
C TRP A 137 20.74 14.23 -11.69
N PHE A 138 20.81 15.56 -11.76
CA PHE A 138 20.31 16.33 -12.88
C PHE A 138 20.97 15.92 -14.21
N GLY A 139 20.14 15.68 -15.23
CA GLY A 139 20.56 15.22 -16.56
C GLY A 139 20.92 13.73 -16.63
N THR A 140 20.52 12.93 -15.64
CA THR A 140 20.67 11.47 -15.63
C THR A 140 19.32 10.77 -15.88
N ASP A 141 19.32 9.45 -15.99
CA ASP A 141 18.14 8.58 -16.13
C ASP A 141 17.73 7.92 -14.79
N ASN A 142 18.10 8.55 -13.66
CA ASN A 142 17.82 7.98 -12.36
C ASN A 142 16.32 8.04 -12.02
N GLU A 143 15.62 6.90 -12.14
CA GLU A 143 14.18 6.72 -11.84
C GLU A 143 13.75 7.20 -10.44
N TRP A 144 14.68 7.34 -9.48
CA TRP A 144 14.33 7.85 -8.14
C TRP A 144 14.07 9.36 -8.15
N TYR A 145 14.82 10.10 -8.97
CA TYR A 145 14.77 11.57 -9.07
C TYR A 145 13.95 12.06 -10.27
N ASP A 146 13.61 11.16 -11.20
CA ASP A 146 12.65 11.36 -12.27
C ASP A 146 11.22 11.31 -11.67
N LEU A 147 10.66 12.49 -11.44
CA LEU A 147 9.37 12.68 -10.77
C LEU A 147 8.20 12.52 -11.75
N ASP A 148 8.36 12.95 -13.00
CA ASP A 148 7.32 12.83 -14.03
C ASP A 148 7.33 11.49 -14.78
N GLY A 149 8.43 10.74 -14.70
CA GLY A 149 8.61 9.42 -15.29
C GLY A 149 8.90 9.46 -16.79
N ASP A 150 9.44 10.57 -17.32
CA ASP A 150 9.76 10.70 -18.75
C ASP A 150 11.09 10.04 -19.16
N GLY A 151 11.90 9.62 -18.19
CA GLY A 151 13.18 8.94 -18.36
C GLY A 151 14.41 9.85 -18.24
N GLU A 152 14.26 11.14 -17.95
CA GLU A 152 15.38 12.07 -17.70
C GLU A 152 15.09 12.98 -16.50
N VAL A 153 16.01 13.02 -15.52
CA VAL A 153 15.95 13.95 -14.38
C VAL A 153 16.21 15.37 -14.88
N GLY A 154 15.17 16.13 -15.14
CA GLY A 154 15.22 17.36 -15.92
C GLY A 154 14.57 18.59 -15.30
N GLY A 155 14.36 19.59 -16.15
CA GLY A 155 13.76 20.86 -15.74
C GLY A 155 12.29 20.73 -15.33
N TYR A 156 11.58 19.70 -15.83
CA TYR A 156 10.20 19.46 -15.43
C TYR A 156 10.14 18.87 -14.02
N ASP A 157 10.98 17.89 -13.70
CA ASP A 157 11.13 17.36 -12.33
C ASP A 157 11.52 18.43 -11.33
N LEU A 158 12.43 19.33 -11.72
CA LEU A 158 12.80 20.47 -10.87
C LEU A 158 11.57 21.35 -10.57
N GLY A 159 10.70 21.58 -11.55
CA GLY A 159 9.43 22.27 -11.36
C GLY A 159 8.49 21.52 -10.42
N LEU A 160 8.43 20.19 -10.53
CA LEU A 160 7.65 19.33 -9.64
C LEU A 160 8.18 19.38 -8.20
N LEU A 161 9.49 19.32 -8.00
CA LEU A 161 10.13 19.48 -6.68
C LEU A 161 9.71 20.79 -6.02
N PHE A 162 9.84 21.92 -6.73
CA PHE A 162 9.41 23.22 -6.19
C PHE A 162 7.92 23.32 -5.92
N SER A 163 7.07 22.58 -6.66
CA SER A 163 5.63 22.52 -6.38
C SER A 163 5.29 21.82 -5.05
N ARG A 164 6.23 21.04 -4.51
CA ARG A 164 6.10 20.32 -3.26
C ARG A 164 6.83 20.97 -2.08
N TRP A 165 7.50 22.10 -2.29
CA TRP A 165 8.30 22.80 -1.28
C TRP A 165 7.49 23.11 -0.01
N THR A 166 8.06 22.80 1.16
CA THR A 166 7.43 23.03 2.48
C THR A 166 8.42 23.63 3.47
#